data_AF-A0A829QPM9-F1
#
_entry.id   AF-A0A829QPM9-F1
#
_cell.length_a   1.000
_cell.length_b   1.000
_cell.length_c   1.000
_cell.angle_alpha   90.00
_cell.angle_beta   90.00
_cell.angle_gamma   90.00
#
_symmetry.space_group_name_H-M   'P 1'
#
loop_
_entity.id
_entity.type
_entity.pdbx_description
1 polymer ?
#
loop_
_entity_poly.entity_id
_entity_poly.type
_entity_poly.pdbx_seq_one_letter_code
_entity_poly.pdbx_strand_id
1 'polypeptide(L)' 'MALFSESAGRVLVAVPRTEESRFMSMCEARQLPAVRIGVVDQGSDSVEVQGQFSVTLAELREIHEGVLPGLFG' A
#
# COMPACT_ATOMS: atom_id res chain seq x y z
N MET A 1 1.03 13.92 8.74
CA MET A 1 0.87 13.92 7.27
C MET A 1 1.55 12.66 6.74
N ALA A 2 0.80 11.61 6.39
CA ALA A 2 1.39 10.33 5.96
C ALA A 2 0.50 9.56 4.97
N LEU A 3 -0.82 9.53 5.19
CA LEU A 3 -1.74 8.70 4.40
C LEU A 3 -2.17 9.30 3.05
N PHE A 4 -2.41 10.61 2.99
CA PHE A 4 -3.01 11.26 1.81
C PHE A 4 -2.14 12.35 1.19
N SER A 5 -0.87 12.45 1.60
CA SER A 5 0.07 13.35 0.94
C SER A 5 0.42 12.80 -0.44
N GLU A 6 0.48 13.65 -1.45
CA GLU A 6 1.06 13.33 -2.74
C GLU A 6 2.50 13.84 -2.82
N SER A 7 3.37 13.09 -3.49
CA SER A 7 4.73 13.54 -3.83
C SER A 7 5.22 12.77 -5.05
N ALA A 8 6.01 13.42 -5.89
CA ALA A 8 6.76 12.73 -6.92
C ALA A 8 7.84 11.82 -6.28
N GLY A 9 8.17 10.70 -6.94
CA GLY A 9 9.31 9.86 -6.57
C GLY A 9 9.10 8.89 -5.41
N ARG A 10 7.85 8.53 -5.06
CA ARG A 10 7.55 7.42 -4.13
C ARG A 10 6.99 6.22 -4.88
N VAL A 11 7.37 5.02 -4.42
CA VAL A 11 6.92 3.74 -4.99
C VAL A 11 6.57 2.78 -3.84
N LEU A 12 5.49 2.02 -4.01
CA LEU A 12 5.18 0.86 -3.17
C LEU A 12 5.68 -0.41 -3.85
N VAL A 13 6.40 -1.25 -3.11
CA VAL A 13 6.98 -2.49 -3.63
C VAL A 13 6.59 -3.64 -2.70
N ALA A 14 6.05 -4.70 -3.28
CA ALA A 14 5.89 -5.98 -2.60
C ALA A 14 7.11 -6.85 -2.88
N VAL A 15 7.74 -7.36 -1.83
CA VAL A 15 8.89 -8.27 -1.92
C VAL A 15 8.59 -9.57 -1.19
N PRO A 16 9.05 -10.74 -1.69
CA PRO A 16 9.01 -11.97 -0.92
C PRO A 16 9.74 -11.80 0.41
N ARG A 17 9.24 -12.42 1.48
CA ARG A 17 9.84 -12.32 2.83
C ARG A 17 11.33 -12.71 2.84
N THR A 18 11.73 -13.67 2.01
CA THR A 18 13.11 -14.13 1.88
C THR A 18 14.03 -13.11 1.19
N GLU A 19 13.47 -12.17 0.44
CA GLU A 19 14.20 -11.19 -0.37
C GLU A 19 14.29 -9.81 0.29
N GLU A 20 13.57 -9.59 1.38
CA GLU A 20 13.48 -8.29 2.05
C GLU A 20 14.85 -7.73 2.44
N SER A 21 15.69 -8.55 3.10
CA SER A 21 17.03 -8.11 3.49
C SER A 21 17.88 -7.72 2.29
N ARG A 22 17.81 -8.50 1.20
CA ARG A 22 18.56 -8.21 -0.04
C ARG A 22 18.07 -6.91 -0.68
N PHE A 23 16.76 -6.70 -0.73
CA PHE A 23 16.16 -5.48 -1.27
C PHE A 23 16.59 -4.25 -0.48
N MET A 24 16.50 -4.29 0.86
CA MET A 24 16.92 -3.19 1.72
C MET A 24 18.40 -2.83 1.54
N SER A 25 19.29 -3.83 1.50
CA SER A 25 20.72 -3.58 1.24
C SER A 25 20.97 -2.95 -0.14
N MET A 26 20.21 -3.33 -1.18
CA MET A 26 20.34 -2.71 -2.51
C MET A 26 19.90 -1.24 -2.54
N CYS A 27 18.84 -0.91 -1.78
CA CYS A 27 18.36 0.46 -1.60
C CYS A 27 19.39 1.31 -0.84
N GLU A 28 19.91 0.80 0.28
CA GLU A 28 20.93 1.48 1.08
C GLU A 28 22.21 1.77 0.27
N ALA A 29 22.71 0.78 -0.47
CA ALA A 29 23.87 0.95 -1.34
C ALA A 29 23.70 2.03 -2.42
N ARG A 30 22.46 2.42 -2.75
CA ARG A 30 22.11 3.45 -3.74
C ARG A 30 21.58 4.73 -3.10
N GLN A 31 21.62 4.84 -1.77
CA GLN A 31 21.07 5.98 -1.04
C GLN A 31 19.58 6.22 -1.35
N LEU A 32 18.84 5.14 -1.56
CA LEU A 32 17.39 5.16 -1.77
C LEU A 32 16.69 4.89 -0.44
N PRO A 33 16.01 5.87 0.19
CA PRO A 33 15.28 5.64 1.42
C PRO A 33 14.15 4.63 1.19
N ALA A 34 14.14 3.57 1.99
CA ALA A 34 13.10 2.55 1.99
C ALA A 34 12.63 2.30 3.42
N VAL A 35 11.32 2.09 3.59
CA VAL A 35 10.71 1.80 4.88
C VAL A 35 9.72 0.65 4.70
N ARG A 36 9.79 -0.33 5.60
CA ARG A 36 8.77 -1.37 5.68
C ARG A 36 7.52 -0.79 6.32
N ILE A 37 6.39 -0.87 5.62
CA ILE A 37 5.12 -0.30 6.09
C ILE A 37 4.06 -1.35 6.44
N GLY A 38 4.29 -2.63 6.13
CA GLY A 38 3.30 -3.68 6.40
C GLY A 38 3.65 -5.03 5.78
N VAL A 39 2.62 -5.84 5.60
CA VAL A 39 2.65 -7.16 4.95
C VAL A 39 1.40 -7.35 4.11
N VAL A 40 1.48 -8.20 3.08
CA VAL A 40 0.30 -8.71 2.38
C VAL A 40 -0.08 -10.03 3.04
N ASP A 41 -1.31 -10.14 3.50
CA ASP A 41 -1.88 -11.37 4.06
C ASP A 41 -2.92 -11.93 3.09
N GLN A 42 -2.70 -13.15 2.59
CA GLN A 42 -3.63 -13.82 1.68
C GLN A 42 -4.93 -14.23 2.38
N GLY A 43 -4.93 -14.36 3.70
CA GLY A 43 -6.11 -14.67 4.49
C GLY A 43 -6.95 -13.45 4.86
N SER A 44 -6.50 -12.24 4.54
CA SER A 44 -7.22 -11.00 4.85
C SER A 44 -7.95 -10.47 3.61
N ASP A 45 -9.20 -10.05 3.82
CA ASP A 45 -10.02 -9.32 2.84
C ASP A 45 -10.12 -7.82 3.17
N SER A 46 -9.25 -7.31 4.04
CA SER A 46 -9.27 -5.93 4.51
C SER A 46 -7.90 -5.26 4.47
N VAL A 47 -7.91 -3.94 4.31
CA VAL A 47 -6.77 -3.07 4.55
C VAL A 47 -6.88 -2.52 5.97
N GLU A 48 -5.97 -2.94 6.84
CA GLU A 48 -5.86 -2.42 8.19
C GLU A 48 -4.73 -1.39 8.29
N VAL A 49 -5.07 -0.19 8.74
CA VAL A 49 -4.11 0.82 9.18
C VAL A 49 -4.16 0.86 10.71
N GLN A 50 -3.14 0.28 11.34
CA GLN A 50 -3.08 0.10 12.79
C GLN A 50 -3.35 1.40 13.56
N GLY A 51 -4.30 1.32 14.50
CA GLY A 51 -4.70 2.46 15.33
C GLY A 51 -5.46 3.56 14.61
N GLN A 52 -5.87 3.36 13.35
CA GLN A 52 -6.62 4.35 12.57
C GLN A 52 -7.95 3.77 12.07
N PHE A 53 -7.92 2.77 11.19
CA PHE A 53 -9.12 2.16 10.62
C PHE A 53 -8.81 0.80 10.00
N SER A 54 -9.87 0.02 9.77
CA SER A 54 -9.87 -1.15 8.90
C SER A 54 -11.03 -1.02 7.92
N VAL A 55 -10.78 -1.34 6.65
CA VAL A 55 -11.77 -1.25 5.57
C VAL A 55 -11.67 -2.48 4.69
N THR A 56 -12.79 -3.06 4.30
CA THR A 56 -12.79 -4.25 3.45
C THR A 56 -12.40 -3.89 2.01
N LEU A 57 -11.77 -4.83 1.31
CA LEU A 57 -11.46 -4.68 -0.12
C LEU A 57 -12.73 -4.58 -0.97
N ALA A 58 -13.83 -5.20 -0.52
CA ALA A 58 -15.13 -5.10 -1.17
C ALA A 58 -15.70 -3.67 -1.09
N GLU A 59 -15.71 -3.07 0.10
CA GLU A 59 -16.14 -1.68 0.32
C GLU A 59 -15.25 -0.69 -0.45
N LEU A 60 -13.92 -0.85 -0.37
CA LEU A 60 -12.99 -0.02 -1.14
C LEU A 60 -13.28 -0.09 -2.64
N ARG A 61 -13.55 -1.30 -3.15
CA ARG A 61 -13.85 -1.50 -4.57
C ARG A 61 -15.15 -0.83 -4.97
N GLU A 62 -16.22 -1.08 -4.23
CA GLU A 62 -17.54 -0.51 -4.48
C GLU A 62 -17.47 1.03 -4.54
N ILE A 63 -16.85 1.65 -3.54
CA ILE A 63 -16.76 3.11 -3.46
C ILE A 63 -15.83 3.68 -4.55
N HIS A 64 -14.69 3.04 -4.83
CA HIS A 64 -13.75 3.53 -5.83
C HIS A 64 -14.31 3.41 -7.25
N GLU A 65 -14.92 2.28 -7.60
CA GLU A 65 -15.43 2.00 -8.93
C GLU A 65 -16.80 2.66 -9.17
N GLY A 66 -17.58 2.94 -8.11
CA GLY A 66 -18.93 3.47 -8.20
C GLY A 66 -19.05 4.96 -8.58
N VAL A 67 -17.96 5.74 -8.48
CA VAL A 67 -18.03 7.19 -8.71
C VAL A 67 -18.41 7.53 -10.15
N LEU A 68 -17.69 6.98 -11.14
CA LEU A 68 -17.95 7.30 -12.54
C LEU A 68 -19.29 6.73 -13.03
N PRO A 69 -19.65 5.46 -12.77
CA PRO A 69 -20.96 4.93 -13.12
C PRO A 69 -22.11 5.67 -12.41
N GLY A 70 -21.92 6.09 -11.16
CA GLY A 70 -22.93 6.89 -10.44
C GLY A 70 -23.16 8.27 -11.07
N LEU A 71 -22.15 8.83 -11.74
CA LEU A 71 -22.23 10.12 -12.42
C LEU A 71 -22.63 10.00 -13.90
N PHE A 72 -22.34 8.88 -14.55
CA PHE A 72 -22.38 8.76 -16.02
C PHE A 72 -23.05 7.48 -16.56
N GLY A 73 -23.33 6.49 -15.73
CA GLY A 73 -23.91 5.18 -16.11
C GLY A 73 -22.90 4.22 -16.74
#